data_AF-A0A093HG56-F1
#
_entry.id   AF-A0A093HG56-F1
#
_cell.length_a   1.000
_cell.length_b   1.000
_cell.length_c   1.000
_cell.angle_alpha   90.00
_cell.angle_beta   90.00
_cell.angle_gamma   90.00
#
_symmetry.space_group_name_H-M   'P 1'
#
loop_
_entity.id
_entity.type
_entity.pdbx_description
1 polymer ?
#
loop_
_entity_poly.entity_id
_entity_poly.type
_entity_poly.pdbx_seq_one_letter_code
_entity_poly.pdbx_strand_id
1 'polypeptide(L)'
;NSRLGAPETPQRKLADFGFAQYMSPWDEKHVLRGSPLYMAPEMVCCQQYDARVDLWSVGVILYEALFGRPPFASRSFAELEEKIRSDRVIELPSRPRLSPECRDLLQRLLERDPLKRISFEEFFAHPFVDMEHVPSPESLGKATSLVVEAVKKDQEGDVSAALSLYCKALEYFVPALHYESDVRRKEAIRAKVGQYISRAEELKALVMSDSKSLLQQGNPAREILKEMAKDKPRLCAALEMASAAIAKEEEGKDDGDTLELYQQSLGELLLILAAEPAGRRRELLHAEIQTLMARAEYLKDHIKMREGQSMGKEAL
;
A
#
# COMPACT_ATOMS: atom_id res chain seq x y z
N ASN A 1 12.38 28.34 38.48
CA ASN A 1 11.59 28.84 37.33
C ASN A 1 12.20 28.31 36.06
N SER A 2 11.55 27.55 35.19
CA SER A 2 10.17 27.06 35.08
C SER A 2 10.23 26.09 33.90
N ARG A 3 9.66 24.90 34.07
CA ARG A 3 9.48 23.90 33.00
C ARG A 3 8.75 24.55 31.82
N LEU A 4 9.42 24.70 30.68
CA LEU A 4 8.72 24.91 29.40
C LEU A 4 8.14 23.56 29.02
N GLY A 5 6.85 23.37 29.31
CA GLY A 5 6.06 22.28 28.76
C GLY A 5 6.16 22.32 27.24
N ALA A 6 6.30 21.15 26.63
CA ALA A 6 6.22 21.01 25.18
C ALA A 6 4.94 21.71 24.66
N PRO A 7 4.99 22.39 23.51
CA PRO A 7 3.79 22.98 22.95
C PRO A 7 2.76 21.87 22.69
N GLU A 8 1.56 22.06 23.23
CA GLU A 8 0.40 21.23 22.94
C GLU A 8 0.24 21.13 21.42
N THR A 9 0.03 19.92 20.89
CA THR A 9 -0.22 19.70 19.47
C THR A 9 -1.51 20.45 19.09
N PRO A 10 -1.46 21.47 18.21
CA PRO A 10 -2.62 22.31 17.96
C PRO A 10 -3.67 21.52 17.18
N GLN A 11 -4.85 21.32 17.77
CA GLN A 11 -6.03 20.86 17.04
C GLN A 11 -6.51 21.96 16.11
N ARG A 12 -6.52 21.70 14.80
CA ARG A 12 -7.01 22.65 13.80
C ARG A 12 -8.52 22.49 13.64
N LYS A 13 -9.25 23.60 13.74
CA LYS A 13 -10.70 23.68 13.51
C LYS A 13 -10.94 24.61 12.35
N LEU A 14 -11.84 24.24 11.44
CA LEU A 14 -12.33 25.15 10.42
C LEU A 14 -13.15 26.26 11.09
N ALA A 15 -12.98 27.47 10.60
CA ALA A 15 -13.70 28.65 11.05
C ALA A 15 -14.19 29.43 9.82
N ASP A 16 -15.13 30.35 10.05
CA ASP A 16 -15.68 31.24 9.02
C ASP A 16 -16.41 30.53 7.87
N PHE A 17 -17.60 30.01 8.19
CA PHE A 17 -18.52 29.41 7.22
C PHE A 17 -19.40 30.46 6.51
N GLY A 18 -19.00 31.75 6.48
CA GLY A 18 -19.80 32.85 5.89
C GLY A 18 -20.09 32.69 4.40
N PHE A 19 -19.32 31.84 3.71
CA PHE A 19 -19.51 31.48 2.30
C PHE A 19 -19.92 30.02 2.08
N ALA A 20 -20.08 29.23 3.16
CA ALA A 20 -20.45 27.82 3.06
C ALA A 20 -21.89 27.67 2.57
N GLN A 21 -22.14 26.62 1.79
CA GLN A 21 -23.47 26.38 1.22
C GLN A 21 -23.65 24.89 0.97
N TYR A 22 -24.85 24.38 1.24
CA TYR A 22 -25.23 23.01 0.92
C TYR A 22 -25.14 22.79 -0.60
N MET A 23 -24.47 21.73 -1.03
CA MET A 23 -24.42 21.31 -2.43
C MET A 23 -24.80 19.83 -2.51
N SER A 24 -25.79 19.53 -3.34
CA SER A 24 -25.99 18.18 -3.87
C SER A 24 -24.98 17.92 -5.01
N PRO A 25 -24.66 16.66 -5.34
CA PRO A 25 -23.78 16.32 -6.48
C PRO A 25 -24.26 16.87 -7.83
N TRP A 26 -25.51 17.35 -7.89
CA TRP A 26 -26.18 17.84 -9.09
C TRP A 26 -26.28 19.38 -9.13
N ASP A 27 -25.79 20.07 -8.10
CA ASP A 27 -25.93 21.51 -7.97
C ASP A 27 -24.76 22.25 -8.66
N GLU A 28 -25.06 23.04 -9.70
CA GLU A 28 -24.12 24.00 -10.30
C GLU A 28 -24.35 25.43 -9.77
N LYS A 29 -23.28 26.19 -9.53
CA LYS A 29 -23.37 27.58 -9.01
C LYS A 29 -22.71 28.60 -9.91
N HIS A 30 -23.26 29.83 -9.89
CA HIS A 30 -22.84 30.96 -10.73
C HIS A 30 -22.30 32.20 -9.99
N VAL A 31 -22.21 32.19 -8.65
CA VAL A 31 -21.77 33.39 -7.88
C VAL A 31 -20.32 33.24 -7.42
N LEU A 32 -19.47 34.20 -7.80
CA LEU A 32 -18.07 34.32 -7.39
C LEU A 32 -17.99 34.73 -5.91
N ARG A 33 -17.46 33.87 -5.05
CA ARG A 33 -17.25 34.11 -3.60
C ARG A 33 -15.93 33.45 -3.18
N GLY A 34 -15.21 34.07 -2.24
CA GLY A 34 -13.96 33.53 -1.67
C GLY A 34 -12.76 34.47 -1.74
N SER A 35 -11.65 34.03 -1.16
CA SER A 35 -10.35 34.73 -1.22
C SER A 35 -9.61 34.34 -2.50
N PRO A 36 -9.34 35.25 -3.45
CA PRO A 36 -8.86 34.92 -4.80
C PRO A 36 -7.63 34.02 -4.88
N LEU A 37 -6.74 34.05 -3.89
CA LEU A 37 -5.54 33.22 -3.84
C LEU A 37 -5.81 31.73 -3.63
N TYR A 38 -6.98 31.37 -3.09
CA TYR A 38 -7.37 29.99 -2.76
C TYR A 38 -8.48 29.45 -3.67
N MET A 39 -8.99 30.28 -4.58
CA MET A 39 -10.09 29.92 -5.47
C MET A 39 -9.60 29.03 -6.62
N ALA A 40 -10.43 28.06 -7.00
CA ALA A 40 -10.15 27.18 -8.12
C ALA A 40 -10.26 27.91 -9.47
N PRO A 41 -9.50 27.52 -10.51
CA PRO A 41 -9.50 28.23 -11.79
C PRO A 41 -10.87 28.29 -12.45
N GLU A 42 -11.65 27.21 -12.35
CA GLU A 42 -13.00 27.12 -12.89
C GLU A 42 -13.97 28.11 -12.25
N MET A 43 -13.77 28.48 -10.97
CA MET A 43 -14.57 29.51 -10.31
C MET A 43 -14.35 30.89 -10.94
N VAL A 44 -13.13 31.14 -11.42
CA VAL A 44 -12.74 32.43 -12.03
C VAL A 44 -13.05 32.47 -13.53
N CYS A 45 -12.87 31.34 -14.23
CA CYS A 45 -12.97 31.27 -15.69
C CYS A 45 -14.38 30.94 -16.20
N CYS A 46 -15.08 29.99 -15.57
CA CYS A 46 -16.24 29.34 -16.18
C CYS A 46 -17.56 29.67 -15.45
N GLN A 47 -17.51 30.21 -14.23
CA GLN A 47 -18.71 30.48 -13.40
C GLN A 47 -19.65 29.27 -13.24
N GLN A 48 -19.16 28.05 -13.49
CA GLN A 48 -19.80 26.78 -13.21
C GLN A 48 -18.75 25.94 -12.50
N TYR A 49 -19.10 25.49 -11.29
CA TYR A 49 -18.22 24.73 -10.43
C TYR A 49 -19.04 23.86 -9.48
N ASP A 50 -18.40 22.82 -8.97
CA ASP A 50 -18.96 21.90 -7.97
C ASP A 50 -18.10 21.87 -6.70
N ALA A 51 -18.36 20.93 -5.80
CA ALA A 51 -17.64 20.80 -4.54
C ALA A 51 -16.12 20.55 -4.69
N ARG A 52 -15.61 20.12 -5.86
CA ARG A 52 -14.17 19.86 -6.07
C ARG A 52 -13.32 21.13 -6.01
N VAL A 53 -13.93 22.31 -6.04
CA VAL A 53 -13.23 23.58 -5.77
C VAL A 53 -12.59 23.61 -4.38
N ASP A 54 -13.19 22.92 -3.41
CA ASP A 54 -12.64 22.83 -2.05
C ASP A 54 -11.33 22.04 -2.04
N LEU A 55 -11.22 20.99 -2.87
CA LEU A 55 -9.99 20.20 -3.00
C LEU A 55 -8.85 21.05 -3.58
N TRP A 56 -9.14 21.95 -4.52
CA TRP A 56 -8.14 22.90 -4.98
C TRP A 56 -7.67 23.81 -3.84
N SER A 57 -8.61 24.37 -3.06
CA SER A 57 -8.26 25.21 -1.91
C SER A 57 -7.41 24.45 -0.88
N VAL A 58 -7.71 23.18 -0.62
CA VAL A 58 -6.88 22.29 0.22
C VAL A 58 -5.47 22.14 -0.37
N GLY A 59 -5.34 21.95 -1.69
CA GLY A 59 -4.05 21.92 -2.38
C GLY A 59 -3.25 23.21 -2.22
N VAL A 60 -3.92 24.36 -2.34
CA VAL A 60 -3.28 25.67 -2.12
C VAL A 60 -2.79 25.83 -0.68
N ILE A 61 -3.60 25.45 0.31
CA ILE A 61 -3.23 25.50 1.74
C ILE A 61 -2.04 24.57 2.01
N LEU A 62 -2.05 23.36 1.46
CA LEU A 62 -0.94 22.42 1.59
C LEU A 62 0.34 22.96 0.94
N TYR A 63 0.24 23.52 -0.27
CA TYR A 63 1.35 24.19 -0.94
C TYR A 63 1.94 25.30 -0.07
N GLU A 64 1.08 26.18 0.45
CA GLU A 64 1.51 27.30 1.30
C GLU A 64 2.14 26.82 2.60
N ALA A 65 1.62 25.77 3.23
CA ALA A 65 2.21 25.17 4.42
C ALA A 65 3.61 24.59 4.16
N LEU A 66 3.86 24.05 2.97
CA LEU A 66 5.14 23.44 2.59
C LEU A 66 6.19 24.47 2.13
N PHE A 67 5.75 25.50 1.40
CA PHE A 67 6.63 26.44 0.71
C PHE A 67 6.57 27.88 1.27
N GLY A 68 5.69 28.15 2.23
CA GLY A 68 5.54 29.44 2.91
C GLY A 68 4.79 30.50 2.11
N ARG A 69 4.29 30.18 0.91
CA ARG A 69 3.52 31.10 0.06
C ARG A 69 2.55 30.33 -0.85
N PRO A 70 1.40 30.89 -1.24
CA PRO A 70 0.50 30.29 -2.23
C PRO A 70 1.17 30.13 -3.60
N PRO A 71 0.72 29.16 -4.43
CA PRO A 71 1.31 28.89 -5.74
C PRO A 71 1.15 30.07 -6.71
N PHE A 72 0.07 30.85 -6.56
CA PHE A 72 -0.23 32.02 -7.39
C PHE A 72 -0.06 33.34 -6.64
N ALA A 73 0.84 33.40 -5.65
CA ALA A 73 1.18 34.66 -5.01
C ALA A 73 1.53 35.74 -6.07
N SER A 74 0.82 36.86 -6.03
CA SER A 74 0.87 37.93 -7.04
C SER A 74 0.80 39.29 -6.36
N ARG A 75 1.34 40.32 -7.01
CA ARG A 75 1.35 41.71 -6.51
C ARG A 75 0.10 42.50 -6.88
N SER A 76 -0.68 41.99 -7.84
CA SER A 76 -1.95 42.58 -8.27
C SER A 76 -2.99 41.50 -8.59
N PHE A 77 -4.26 41.88 -8.56
CA PHE A 77 -5.36 40.99 -8.96
C PHE A 77 -5.27 40.59 -10.44
N ALA A 78 -4.86 41.50 -11.32
CA ALA A 78 -4.67 41.21 -12.74
C ALA A 78 -3.59 40.14 -12.97
N GLU A 79 -2.47 40.22 -12.26
CA GLU A 79 -1.40 39.20 -12.33
C GLU A 79 -1.87 37.85 -11.77
N LEU A 80 -2.69 37.86 -10.72
CA LEU A 80 -3.31 36.65 -10.18
C LEU A 80 -4.26 36.01 -11.19
N GLU A 81 -5.15 36.80 -11.79
CA GLU A 81 -6.10 36.37 -12.81
C GLU A 81 -5.38 35.79 -14.03
N GLU A 82 -4.28 36.41 -14.49
CA GLU A 82 -3.45 35.90 -15.58
C GLU A 82 -2.84 34.53 -15.25
N LYS A 83 -2.27 34.37 -14.05
CA LYS A 83 -1.71 33.08 -13.60
C LYS A 83 -2.78 32.00 -13.44
N ILE A 84 -3.97 32.36 -12.97
CA ILE A 84 -5.10 31.44 -12.85
C ILE A 84 -5.61 31.03 -14.23
N ARG A 85 -5.68 31.94 -15.21
CA ARG A 85 -6.11 31.64 -16.58
C ARG A 85 -5.07 30.91 -17.43
N SER A 86 -3.81 30.89 -17.00
CA SER A 86 -2.74 30.20 -17.70
C SER A 86 -2.94 28.68 -17.67
N ASP A 87 -2.72 27.99 -18.80
CA ASP A 87 -2.72 26.52 -18.88
C ASP A 87 -1.43 25.88 -18.33
N ARG A 88 -0.52 26.67 -17.77
CA ARG A 88 0.72 26.16 -17.21
C ARG A 88 0.46 25.35 -15.95
N VAL A 89 1.02 24.14 -15.93
CA VAL A 89 1.05 23.26 -14.74
C VAL A 89 1.82 23.96 -13.62
N ILE A 90 1.34 23.82 -12.39
CA ILE A 90 2.03 24.36 -11.21
C ILE A 90 3.32 23.60 -10.98
N GLU A 91 4.45 24.28 -11.14
CA GLU A 91 5.76 23.71 -10.85
C GLU A 91 6.02 23.71 -9.33
N LEU A 92 6.25 22.52 -8.78
CA LEU A 92 6.60 22.36 -7.38
C LEU A 92 8.09 22.66 -7.18
N PRO A 93 8.45 23.59 -6.27
CA PRO A 93 9.84 23.86 -5.94
C PRO A 93 10.62 22.59 -5.56
N SER A 94 11.92 22.57 -5.89
CA SER A 94 12.80 21.43 -5.56
C SER A 94 13.14 21.34 -4.06
N ARG A 95 12.84 22.40 -3.29
CA ARG A 95 13.07 22.48 -1.85
C ARG A 95 11.82 23.04 -1.13
N PRO A 96 11.42 22.48 0.02
CA PRO A 96 11.99 21.29 0.66
C PRO A 96 11.79 20.00 -0.18
N ARG A 97 12.59 18.96 0.10
CA ARG A 97 12.36 17.64 -0.53
C ARG A 97 11.08 17.06 0.07
N LEU A 98 10.09 16.82 -0.78
CA LEU A 98 8.83 16.18 -0.41
C LEU A 98 8.95 14.66 -0.58
N SER A 99 8.19 13.89 0.21
CA SER A 99 8.01 12.47 -0.06
C SER A 99 7.28 12.28 -1.40
N PRO A 100 7.45 11.13 -2.08
CA PRO A 100 6.72 10.82 -3.31
C PRO A 100 5.20 10.97 -3.14
N GLU A 101 4.65 10.53 -2.03
CA GLU A 101 3.21 10.56 -1.72
C GLU A 101 2.72 11.99 -1.49
N CYS A 102 3.51 12.82 -0.80
CA CYS A 102 3.19 14.24 -0.60
C CYS A 102 3.14 14.98 -1.94
N ARG A 103 4.12 14.72 -2.81
CA ARG A 103 4.19 15.30 -4.15
C ARG A 103 3.02 14.87 -5.01
N ASP A 104 2.69 13.57 -5.01
CA ASP A 104 1.56 13.01 -5.76
C ASP A 104 0.24 13.68 -5.34
N LEU A 105 -0.06 13.69 -4.04
CA LEU A 105 -1.27 14.33 -3.52
C LEU A 105 -1.36 15.79 -3.96
N LEU A 106 -0.27 16.54 -3.77
CA LEU A 106 -0.25 17.97 -4.07
C LEU A 106 -0.47 18.25 -5.56
N GLN A 107 0.09 17.43 -6.45
CA GLN A 107 -0.12 17.55 -7.89
C GLN A 107 -1.56 17.23 -8.28
N ARG A 108 -2.16 16.17 -7.70
CA ARG A 108 -3.54 15.78 -8.01
C ARG A 108 -4.59 16.74 -7.44
N LEU A 109 -4.32 17.39 -6.31
CA LEU A 109 -5.16 18.46 -5.74
C LEU A 109 -5.11 19.74 -6.59
N LEU A 110 -3.91 20.09 -7.07
CA LEU A 110 -3.63 21.27 -7.88
C LEU A 110 -3.78 21.03 -9.39
N GLU A 111 -4.56 20.01 -9.77
CA GLU A 111 -4.99 19.78 -11.14
C GLU A 111 -6.05 20.82 -11.52
N ARG A 112 -5.80 21.49 -12.65
CA ARG A 112 -6.62 22.61 -13.12
C ARG A 112 -7.95 22.12 -13.68
N ASP A 113 -7.93 21.01 -14.41
CA ASP A 113 -9.14 20.39 -14.93
C ASP A 113 -9.90 19.69 -13.79
N PRO A 114 -11.08 20.17 -13.36
CA PRO A 114 -11.81 19.57 -12.25
C PRO A 114 -12.19 18.10 -12.52
N LEU A 115 -12.29 17.68 -13.79
CA LEU A 115 -12.57 16.28 -14.15
C LEU A 115 -11.37 15.35 -13.94
N LYS A 116 -10.15 15.89 -13.97
CA LYS A 116 -8.89 15.15 -13.72
C LYS A 116 -8.41 15.31 -12.28
N ARG A 117 -8.90 16.33 -11.57
CA ARG A 117 -8.61 16.56 -10.16
C ARG A 117 -9.07 15.36 -9.34
N ILE A 118 -8.25 14.99 -8.35
CA ILE A 118 -8.55 13.89 -7.42
C ILE A 118 -9.97 14.02 -6.87
N SER A 119 -10.69 12.90 -6.79
CA SER A 119 -12.02 12.89 -6.18
C SER A 119 -11.93 12.95 -4.66
N PHE A 120 -13.04 13.25 -3.97
CA PHE A 120 -13.06 13.21 -2.50
C PHE A 120 -12.77 11.79 -1.96
N GLU A 121 -13.31 10.76 -2.60
CA GLU A 121 -13.08 9.36 -2.20
C GLU A 121 -11.60 9.01 -2.30
N GLU A 122 -10.97 9.33 -3.42
CA GLU A 122 -9.54 9.11 -3.63
C GLU A 122 -8.68 9.97 -2.69
N PHE A 123 -9.10 11.21 -2.39
CA PHE A 123 -8.40 12.10 -1.47
C PHE A 123 -8.36 11.50 -0.05
N PHE A 124 -9.50 11.05 0.48
CA PHE A 124 -9.56 10.46 1.82
C PHE A 124 -8.87 9.09 1.91
N ALA A 125 -8.80 8.35 0.79
CA ALA A 125 -8.05 7.10 0.67
C ALA A 125 -6.56 7.30 0.36
N HIS A 126 -6.12 8.54 0.13
CA HIS A 126 -4.76 8.79 -0.32
C HIS A 126 -3.73 8.45 0.79
N PRO A 127 -2.62 7.74 0.50
CA PRO A 127 -1.64 7.30 1.50
C PRO A 127 -1.03 8.43 2.33
N PHE A 128 -0.96 9.65 1.78
CA PHE A 128 -0.47 10.83 2.51
C PHE A 128 -1.47 11.37 3.54
N VAL A 129 -2.77 11.17 3.33
CA VAL A 129 -3.83 11.66 4.24
C VAL A 129 -4.07 10.66 5.38
N ASP A 130 -3.98 9.37 5.09
CA ASP A 130 -4.05 8.26 6.05
C ASP A 130 -5.15 8.43 7.11
N MET A 131 -6.40 8.51 6.66
CA MET A 131 -7.57 8.62 7.54
C MET A 131 -7.78 7.38 8.41
N GLU A 132 -7.25 6.23 8.00
CA GLU A 132 -7.43 4.95 8.69
C GLU A 132 -6.70 4.92 10.05
N HIS A 133 -5.50 5.47 10.11
CA HIS A 133 -4.69 5.48 11.33
C HIS A 133 -4.83 6.77 12.15
N VAL A 134 -5.76 7.65 11.77
CA VAL A 134 -6.09 8.83 12.59
C VAL A 134 -6.53 8.38 13.98
N PRO A 135 -5.93 8.92 15.06
CA PRO A 135 -6.28 8.51 16.42
C PRO A 135 -7.74 8.82 16.74
N SER A 136 -8.51 7.76 16.96
CA SER A 136 -9.91 7.80 17.33
C SER A 136 -10.21 6.61 18.25
N PRO A 137 -11.33 6.62 19.01
CA PRO A 137 -11.73 5.46 19.81
C PRO A 137 -11.86 4.18 18.97
N GLU A 138 -12.30 4.30 17.72
CA GLU A 138 -12.47 3.19 16.78
C GLU A 138 -11.12 2.64 16.31
N SER A 139 -10.19 3.51 15.89
CA SER A 139 -8.85 3.07 15.46
C SER A 139 -8.03 2.46 16.60
N LEU A 140 -8.17 2.99 17.82
CA LEU A 140 -7.59 2.39 19.02
C LEU A 140 -8.23 1.05 19.39
N GLY A 141 -9.55 0.91 19.17
CA GLY A 141 -10.26 -0.35 19.31
C GLY A 141 -9.71 -1.41 18.35
N LYS A 142 -9.54 -1.07 17.07
CA LYS A 142 -8.93 -1.92 16.05
C LYS A 142 -7.49 -2.31 16.40
N ALA A 143 -6.68 -1.34 16.83
CA ALA A 143 -5.30 -1.58 17.27
C ALA A 143 -5.25 -2.60 18.41
N THR A 144 -6.15 -2.46 19.38
CA THR A 144 -6.26 -3.36 20.52
C THR A 144 -6.67 -4.77 20.08
N SER A 145 -7.67 -4.91 19.20
CA SER A 145 -8.07 -6.23 18.69
C SER A 145 -6.94 -6.93 17.93
N LEU A 146 -6.19 -6.18 17.11
CA LEU A 146 -5.05 -6.73 16.37
C LEU A 146 -3.95 -7.23 17.31
N VAL A 147 -3.65 -6.52 18.40
CA VAL A 147 -2.68 -6.99 19.40
C VAL A 147 -3.18 -8.24 20.12
N VAL A 148 -4.45 -8.29 20.51
CA VAL A 148 -5.01 -9.46 21.19
C VAL A 148 -4.89 -10.70 20.29
N GLU A 149 -5.18 -10.54 19.00
CA GLU A 149 -4.98 -11.61 18.02
C GLU A 149 -3.50 -11.95 17.81
N ALA A 150 -2.62 -10.95 17.75
CA ALA A 150 -1.18 -11.15 17.64
C ALA A 150 -0.62 -11.97 18.80
N VAL A 151 -0.99 -11.63 20.04
CA VAL A 151 -0.59 -12.36 21.25
C VAL A 151 -1.11 -13.79 21.22
N LYS A 152 -2.36 -14.00 20.77
CA LYS A 152 -2.91 -15.35 20.63
C LYS A 152 -2.11 -16.18 19.62
N LYS A 153 -1.80 -15.61 18.44
CA LYS A 153 -1.00 -16.29 17.41
C LYS A 153 0.42 -16.58 17.86
N ASP A 154 1.01 -15.66 18.62
CA ASP A 154 2.31 -15.80 19.24
C ASP A 154 2.34 -16.98 20.23
N GLN A 155 1.31 -17.09 21.08
CA GLN A 155 1.14 -18.21 22.02
C GLN A 155 0.86 -19.55 21.32
N GLU A 156 0.18 -19.53 20.18
CA GLU A 156 -0.05 -20.69 19.31
C GLU A 156 1.22 -21.14 18.58
N GLY A 157 2.30 -20.35 18.61
CA GLY A 157 3.56 -20.62 17.91
C GLY A 157 3.56 -20.23 16.43
N ASP A 158 2.52 -19.53 15.95
CA ASP A 158 2.46 -19.00 14.60
C ASP A 158 3.20 -17.66 14.51
N VAL A 159 4.53 -17.76 14.48
CA VAL A 159 5.47 -16.62 14.52
C VAL A 159 5.24 -15.65 13.36
N SER A 160 4.93 -16.15 12.16
CA SER A 160 4.75 -15.34 10.95
C SER A 160 3.46 -14.51 11.03
N ALA A 161 2.33 -15.15 11.38
CA ALA A 161 1.07 -14.45 11.54
C ALA A 161 1.12 -13.46 12.72
N ALA A 162 1.73 -13.85 13.85
CA ALA A 162 1.92 -12.99 15.00
C ALA A 162 2.72 -11.73 14.65
N LEU A 163 3.85 -11.89 13.95
CA LEU A 163 4.67 -10.77 13.48
C LEU A 163 3.86 -9.80 12.61
N SER A 164 3.11 -10.33 11.64
CA SER A 164 2.27 -9.51 10.76
C SER A 164 1.24 -8.69 11.55
N LEU A 165 0.57 -9.31 12.51
CA LEU A 165 -0.45 -8.66 13.32
C LEU A 165 0.13 -7.61 14.27
N TYR A 166 1.31 -7.87 14.87
CA TYR A 166 2.00 -6.86 15.68
C TYR A 166 2.40 -5.63 14.83
N CYS A 167 2.94 -5.83 13.62
CA CYS A 167 3.26 -4.73 12.72
C CYS A 167 2.02 -3.89 12.38
N LYS A 168 0.92 -4.55 11.97
CA LYS A 168 -0.35 -3.87 11.65
C LYS A 168 -0.90 -3.09 12.85
N ALA A 169 -0.86 -3.67 14.05
CA ALA A 169 -1.31 -2.95 15.24
C ALA A 169 -0.49 -1.69 15.53
N LEU A 170 0.83 -1.74 15.29
CA LEU A 170 1.74 -0.62 15.50
C LEU A 170 1.46 0.55 14.56
N GLU A 171 0.96 0.29 13.34
CA GLU A 171 0.52 1.33 12.40
C GLU A 171 -0.57 2.24 13.00
N TYR A 172 -1.45 1.71 13.86
CA TYR A 172 -2.46 2.50 14.59
C TYR A 172 -1.92 3.14 15.88
N PHE A 173 -1.07 2.44 16.64
CA PHE A 173 -0.60 2.96 17.93
C PHE A 173 0.44 4.09 17.81
N VAL A 174 1.28 4.08 16.77
CA VAL A 174 2.33 5.10 16.59
C VAL A 174 1.73 6.49 16.35
N PRO A 175 0.74 6.68 15.46
CA PRO A 175 0.00 7.93 15.36
C PRO A 175 -0.69 8.31 16.67
N ALA A 176 -1.35 7.37 17.35
CA ALA A 176 -2.01 7.65 18.63
C ALA A 176 -1.05 8.24 19.68
N LEU A 177 0.18 7.74 19.74
CA LEU A 177 1.21 8.29 20.62
C LEU A 177 1.58 9.75 20.29
N HIS A 178 1.61 10.11 19.00
CA HIS A 178 1.95 11.47 18.57
C HIS A 178 0.87 12.48 18.98
N TYR A 179 -0.40 12.13 18.76
CA TYR A 179 -1.54 13.01 19.00
C TYR A 179 -2.10 12.96 20.43
N GLU A 180 -1.70 11.99 21.26
CA GLU A 180 -2.13 11.95 22.67
C GLU A 180 -1.56 13.15 23.45
N SER A 181 -2.48 13.83 24.14
CA SER A 181 -2.24 15.07 24.88
C SER A 181 -2.07 14.81 26.38
N ASP A 182 -2.76 13.79 26.91
CA ASP A 182 -2.61 13.39 28.30
C ASP A 182 -1.26 12.68 28.52
N VAL A 183 -0.41 13.27 29.37
CA VAL A 183 0.95 12.77 29.62
C VAL A 183 0.94 11.34 30.16
N ARG A 184 0.02 10.99 31.06
CA ARG A 184 -0.04 9.66 31.68
C ARG A 184 -0.48 8.61 30.68
N ARG A 185 -1.50 8.92 29.87
CA ARG A 185 -1.95 8.03 28.78
C ARG A 185 -0.86 7.86 27.74
N LYS A 186 -0.19 8.95 27.37
CA LYS A 186 0.93 8.94 26.41
C LYS A 186 2.06 8.04 26.89
N GLU A 187 2.43 8.11 28.17
CA GLU A 187 3.44 7.23 28.77
C GLU A 187 2.99 5.76 28.78
N ALA A 188 1.73 5.48 29.12
CA ALA A 188 1.18 4.13 29.09
C ALA A 188 1.17 3.54 27.67
N ILE A 189 0.72 4.31 26.67
CA ILE A 189 0.74 3.91 25.26
C ILE A 189 2.18 3.69 24.81
N ARG A 190 3.11 4.59 25.14
CA ARG A 190 4.54 4.45 24.79
C ARG A 190 5.13 3.16 25.34
N ALA A 191 4.86 2.84 26.60
CA ALA A 191 5.35 1.62 27.23
C ALA A 191 4.82 0.37 26.48
N LYS A 192 3.54 0.36 26.11
CA LYS A 192 2.93 -0.73 25.34
C LYS A 192 3.48 -0.84 23.93
N VAL A 193 3.60 0.27 23.21
CA VAL A 193 4.22 0.31 21.89
C VAL A 193 5.64 -0.23 21.93
N GLY A 194 6.44 0.16 22.93
CA GLY A 194 7.79 -0.38 23.11
C GLY A 194 7.82 -1.90 23.31
N GLN A 195 6.89 -2.44 24.10
CA GLN A 195 6.75 -3.89 24.29
C GLN A 195 6.42 -4.61 22.98
N TYR A 196 5.47 -4.10 22.21
CA TYR A 196 5.05 -4.71 20.95
C TYR A 196 6.14 -4.63 19.87
N ILE A 197 6.89 -3.52 19.79
CA ILE A 197 8.04 -3.39 18.90
C ILE A 197 9.11 -4.42 19.25
N SER A 198 9.50 -4.51 20.52
CA SER A 198 10.51 -5.48 20.97
C SER A 198 10.10 -6.91 20.62
N ARG A 199 8.83 -7.27 20.86
CA ARG A 199 8.34 -8.61 20.52
C ARG A 199 8.31 -8.85 19.02
N ALA A 200 7.90 -7.88 18.21
CA ALA A 200 7.93 -7.99 16.75
C ALA A 200 9.36 -8.18 16.22
N GLU A 201 10.35 -7.49 16.79
CA GLU A 201 11.76 -7.68 16.42
C GLU A 201 12.27 -9.09 16.76
N GLU A 202 11.90 -9.64 17.92
CA GLU A 202 12.21 -11.02 18.31
C GLU A 202 11.58 -12.03 17.34
N LEU A 203 10.28 -11.88 17.05
CA LEU A 203 9.55 -12.76 16.12
C LEU A 203 10.16 -12.68 14.71
N LYS A 204 10.54 -11.49 14.26
CA LYS A 204 11.24 -11.29 12.98
C LYS A 204 12.58 -12.03 12.95
N ALA A 205 13.36 -11.98 14.03
CA ALA A 205 14.60 -12.74 14.12
C ALA A 205 14.36 -14.26 14.05
N LEU A 206 13.31 -14.75 14.70
CA LEU A 206 12.92 -16.16 14.65
C LEU A 206 12.52 -16.61 13.23
N VAL A 207 11.68 -15.84 12.53
CA VAL A 207 11.32 -16.13 11.13
C VAL A 207 12.57 -16.15 10.23
N MET A 208 13.49 -15.23 10.44
CA MET A 208 14.74 -15.18 9.69
C MET A 208 15.66 -16.37 10.00
N SER A 209 15.72 -16.83 11.25
CA SER A 209 16.51 -18.00 11.63
C SER A 209 15.92 -19.31 11.12
N ASP A 210 14.59 -19.48 11.13
CA ASP A 210 13.93 -20.66 10.55
C ASP A 210 14.12 -20.71 9.04
N SER A 211 13.98 -19.57 8.37
CA SER A 211 14.27 -19.48 6.94
C SER A 211 15.73 -19.84 6.63
N LYS A 212 16.67 -19.49 7.52
CA LYS A 212 18.10 -19.79 7.37
C LYS A 212 18.44 -21.24 7.72
N SER A 213 17.80 -21.84 8.72
CA SER A 213 17.99 -23.24 9.10
C SER A 213 17.45 -24.18 8.01
N LEU A 214 16.30 -23.86 7.42
CA LEU A 214 15.76 -24.58 6.27
C LEU A 214 16.70 -24.53 5.06
N LEU A 215 17.33 -23.38 4.79
CA LEU A 215 18.35 -23.25 3.74
C LEU A 215 19.62 -24.06 4.04
N GLN A 216 20.04 -24.11 5.30
CA GLN A 216 21.23 -24.87 5.72
C GLN A 216 21.00 -26.38 5.77
N GLN A 217 19.76 -26.82 5.97
CA GLN A 217 19.35 -28.22 5.90
C GLN A 217 19.17 -28.74 4.46
N GLY A 218 19.41 -27.89 3.45
CA GLY A 218 19.28 -28.29 2.04
C GLY A 218 17.85 -28.43 1.57
N ASN A 219 16.86 -27.87 2.29
CA ASN A 219 15.47 -27.93 1.87
C ASN A 219 15.25 -27.14 0.57
N PRO A 220 14.47 -27.66 -0.39
CA PRO A 220 14.17 -26.95 -1.63
C PRO A 220 13.55 -25.57 -1.37
N ALA A 221 13.85 -24.58 -2.21
CA ALA A 221 13.29 -23.23 -2.14
C ALA A 221 11.75 -23.22 -2.02
N ARG A 222 11.09 -24.22 -2.64
CA ARG A 222 9.67 -24.50 -2.51
C ARG A 222 9.15 -24.71 -1.09
N GLU A 223 9.86 -25.43 -0.23
CA GLU A 223 9.38 -25.70 1.15
C GLU A 223 9.43 -24.40 1.98
N ILE A 224 10.44 -23.57 1.75
CA ILE A 224 10.52 -22.24 2.33
C ILE A 224 9.38 -21.36 1.79
N LEU A 225 9.08 -21.44 0.49
CA LEU A 225 7.96 -20.72 -0.10
C LEU A 225 6.61 -21.14 0.49
N LYS A 226 6.40 -22.44 0.74
CA LYS A 226 5.18 -22.95 1.40
C LYS A 226 5.02 -22.37 2.80
N GLU A 227 6.10 -22.35 3.58
CA GLU A 227 6.11 -21.72 4.91
C GLU A 227 5.80 -20.22 4.85
N MET A 228 6.42 -19.49 3.92
CA MET A 228 6.19 -18.06 3.69
C MET A 228 4.80 -17.73 3.09
N ALA A 229 4.05 -18.76 2.68
CA ALA A 229 2.74 -18.64 2.03
C ALA A 229 1.59 -19.09 2.92
N LYS A 230 1.82 -19.46 4.19
CA LYS A 230 0.78 -19.94 5.12
C LYS A 230 -0.45 -19.03 5.23
N ASP A 231 -0.28 -17.73 5.06
CA ASP A 231 -1.33 -16.70 5.07
C ASP A 231 -1.99 -16.47 3.69
N LYS A 232 -1.49 -17.13 2.63
CA LYS A 232 -1.92 -16.98 1.24
C LYS A 232 -2.40 -18.32 0.66
N PRO A 233 -3.67 -18.70 0.86
CA PRO A 233 -4.17 -20.03 0.50
C PRO A 233 -4.00 -20.35 -0.99
N ARG A 234 -4.11 -19.35 -1.87
CA ARG A 234 -3.91 -19.53 -3.32
C ARG A 234 -2.46 -19.87 -3.68
N LEU A 235 -1.48 -19.26 -3.01
CA LEU A 235 -0.07 -19.55 -3.22
C LEU A 235 0.30 -20.93 -2.66
N CYS A 236 -0.20 -21.30 -1.47
CA CYS A 236 -0.05 -22.65 -0.95
C CYS A 236 -0.61 -23.70 -1.90
N ALA A 237 -1.84 -23.53 -2.41
CA ALA A 237 -2.46 -24.49 -3.32
C ALA A 237 -1.64 -24.68 -4.62
N ALA A 238 -1.12 -23.58 -5.18
CA ALA A 238 -0.28 -23.65 -6.38
C ALA A 238 1.06 -24.37 -6.12
N LEU A 239 1.69 -24.14 -4.96
CA LEU A 239 2.92 -24.81 -4.56
C LEU A 239 2.70 -26.30 -4.26
N GLU A 240 1.56 -26.68 -3.67
CA GLU A 240 1.18 -28.09 -3.47
C GLU A 240 0.95 -28.82 -4.80
N MET A 241 0.30 -28.17 -5.76
CA MET A 241 0.13 -28.71 -7.11
C MET A 241 1.48 -28.94 -7.80
N ALA A 242 2.42 -27.99 -7.65
CA ALA A 242 3.79 -28.16 -8.15
C ALA A 242 4.54 -29.30 -7.44
N SER A 243 4.33 -29.50 -6.13
CA SER A 243 4.85 -30.65 -5.39
C SER A 243 4.29 -31.97 -5.90
N ALA A 244 2.99 -32.02 -6.20
CA ALA A 244 2.34 -33.21 -6.75
C ALA A 244 2.85 -33.55 -8.17
N ALA A 245 3.07 -32.55 -9.02
CA ALA A 245 3.65 -32.74 -10.34
C ALA A 245 5.07 -33.34 -10.26
N ILE A 246 5.90 -32.77 -9.37
CA ILE A 246 7.26 -33.25 -9.13
C ILE A 246 7.28 -34.69 -8.62
N ALA A 247 6.43 -35.03 -7.65
CA ALA A 247 6.34 -36.38 -7.12
C ALA A 247 5.95 -37.40 -8.20
N LYS A 248 4.99 -37.06 -9.08
CA LYS A 248 4.61 -37.92 -10.20
C LYS A 248 5.75 -38.13 -11.21
N GLU A 249 6.48 -37.08 -11.55
CA GLU A 249 7.66 -37.17 -12.42
C GLU A 249 8.74 -38.08 -11.80
N GLU A 250 9.01 -37.93 -10.50
CA GLU A 250 10.00 -38.74 -9.78
C GLU A 250 9.57 -40.21 -9.62
N GLU A 251 8.27 -40.49 -9.63
CA GLU A 251 7.70 -41.84 -9.74
C GLU A 251 7.81 -42.44 -11.16
N GLY A 252 8.35 -41.69 -12.13
CA GLY A 252 8.51 -42.11 -13.52
C GLY A 252 7.23 -42.01 -14.36
N LYS A 253 6.22 -41.28 -13.89
CA LYS A 253 4.97 -41.03 -14.63
C LYS A 253 5.17 -39.84 -15.58
N ASP A 254 5.94 -40.08 -16.64
CA ASP A 254 6.20 -39.08 -17.67
C ASP A 254 5.03 -39.03 -18.68
N ASP A 255 3.85 -38.66 -18.22
CA ASP A 255 2.60 -38.63 -19.00
C ASP A 255 2.03 -37.22 -19.15
N GLY A 256 1.02 -37.09 -20.03
CA GLY A 256 0.33 -35.82 -20.29
C GLY A 256 -0.30 -35.22 -19.03
N ASP A 257 -0.80 -36.07 -18.14
CA ASP A 257 -1.42 -35.65 -16.86
C ASP A 257 -0.41 -34.96 -15.94
N THR A 258 0.84 -35.44 -15.90
CA THR A 258 1.91 -34.81 -15.11
C THR A 258 2.33 -33.48 -15.72
N LEU A 259 2.41 -33.39 -17.05
CA LEU A 259 2.66 -32.13 -17.75
C LEU A 259 1.54 -31.10 -17.52
N GLU A 260 0.28 -31.54 -17.45
CA GLU A 260 -0.86 -30.67 -17.17
C GLU A 260 -0.77 -30.07 -15.78
N LEU A 261 -0.41 -30.85 -14.76
CA LEU A 261 -0.19 -30.35 -13.40
C LEU A 261 0.92 -29.30 -13.33
N TYR A 262 2.00 -29.48 -14.09
CA TYR A 262 3.04 -28.46 -14.23
C TYR A 262 2.50 -27.17 -14.87
N GLN A 263 1.72 -27.27 -15.94
CA GLN A 263 1.17 -26.10 -16.62
C GLN A 263 0.17 -25.34 -15.75
N GLN A 264 -0.72 -26.05 -15.07
CA GLN A 264 -1.71 -25.46 -14.17
C GLN A 264 -1.02 -24.75 -12.98
N SER A 265 -0.05 -25.40 -12.34
CA SER A 265 0.70 -24.79 -11.23
C SER A 265 1.51 -23.57 -11.68
N LEU A 266 2.22 -23.65 -12.81
CA LEU A 266 2.97 -22.52 -13.39
C LEU A 266 2.07 -21.33 -13.74
N GLY A 267 0.88 -21.59 -14.30
CA GLY A 267 -0.09 -20.54 -14.63
C GLY A 267 -0.50 -19.74 -13.39
N GLU A 268 -0.84 -20.42 -12.30
CA GLU A 268 -1.18 -19.78 -11.03
C GLU A 268 0.02 -19.05 -10.40
N LEU A 269 1.21 -19.66 -10.39
CA LEU A 269 2.41 -19.06 -9.80
C LEU A 269 2.85 -17.80 -10.55
N LEU A 270 2.73 -17.75 -11.89
CA LEU A 270 3.04 -16.57 -12.70
C LEU A 270 2.07 -15.40 -12.42
N LEU A 271 0.77 -15.70 -12.25
CA LEU A 271 -0.22 -14.69 -11.86
C LEU A 271 0.09 -14.12 -10.46
N ILE A 272 0.46 -14.99 -9.52
CA ILE A 272 0.84 -14.57 -8.17
C ILE A 272 2.11 -13.73 -8.19
N LEU A 273 3.13 -14.13 -8.96
CA LEU A 273 4.39 -13.40 -9.09
C LEU A 273 4.18 -11.97 -9.60
N ALA A 274 3.25 -11.77 -10.55
CA ALA A 274 2.92 -10.45 -11.08
C ALA A 274 2.34 -9.50 -10.01
N ALA A 275 1.57 -10.04 -9.07
CA ALA A 275 0.98 -9.29 -7.97
C ALA A 275 1.87 -9.23 -6.71
N GLU A 276 2.97 -9.98 -6.66
CA GLU A 276 3.81 -10.08 -5.47
C GLU A 276 4.73 -8.85 -5.32
N PRO A 277 4.71 -8.15 -4.17
CA PRO A 277 5.58 -7.00 -3.94
C PRO A 277 7.07 -7.39 -3.94
N ALA A 278 7.94 -6.41 -4.21
CA ALA A 278 9.39 -6.63 -4.17
C ALA A 278 9.83 -7.13 -2.78
N GLY A 279 10.60 -8.21 -2.76
CA GLY A 279 11.08 -8.81 -1.52
C GLY A 279 11.50 -10.27 -1.68
N ARG A 280 11.92 -10.88 -0.58
CA ARG A 280 12.51 -12.24 -0.57
C ARG A 280 11.57 -13.31 -1.11
N ARG A 281 10.27 -13.24 -0.80
CA ARG A 281 9.27 -14.19 -1.32
C ARG A 281 9.18 -14.13 -2.84
N ARG A 282 9.24 -12.94 -3.42
CA ARG A 282 9.23 -12.73 -4.87
C ARG A 282 10.48 -13.31 -5.53
N GLU A 283 11.66 -13.13 -4.93
CA GLU A 283 12.92 -13.71 -5.42
C GLU A 283 12.86 -15.24 -5.44
N LEU A 284 12.42 -15.84 -4.32
CA LEU A 284 12.29 -17.29 -4.19
C LEU A 284 11.23 -17.83 -5.16
N LEU A 285 10.09 -17.15 -5.29
CA LEU A 285 9.00 -17.53 -6.19
C LEU A 285 9.47 -17.50 -7.65
N HIS A 286 10.20 -16.45 -8.03
CA HIS A 286 10.79 -16.36 -9.36
C HIS A 286 11.78 -17.51 -9.62
N ALA A 287 12.65 -17.83 -8.67
CA ALA A 287 13.60 -18.94 -8.80
C ALA A 287 12.89 -20.30 -8.94
N GLU A 288 11.87 -20.56 -8.11
CA GLU A 288 11.07 -21.78 -8.16
C GLU A 288 10.33 -21.93 -9.50
N ILE A 289 9.73 -20.85 -10.01
CA ILE A 289 9.08 -20.84 -11.32
C ILE A 289 10.07 -21.23 -12.42
N GLN A 290 11.29 -20.70 -12.39
CA GLN A 290 12.32 -21.07 -13.37
C GLN A 290 12.67 -22.56 -13.31
N THR A 291 12.78 -23.13 -12.10
CA THR A 291 13.00 -24.57 -11.91
C THR A 291 11.85 -25.40 -12.46
N LEU A 292 10.60 -25.02 -12.17
CA LEU A 292 9.40 -25.72 -12.63
C LEU A 292 9.24 -25.63 -14.16
N MET A 293 9.54 -24.47 -14.76
CA MET A 293 9.52 -24.30 -16.22
C MET A 293 10.52 -25.24 -16.90
N ALA A 294 11.74 -25.33 -16.38
CA ALA A 294 12.76 -26.23 -16.93
C ALA A 294 12.35 -27.71 -16.86
N ARG A 295 11.75 -28.14 -15.74
CA ARG A 295 11.22 -29.52 -15.59
C ARG A 295 10.06 -29.79 -16.54
N ALA A 296 9.11 -28.87 -16.65
CA ALA A 296 7.97 -29.01 -17.55
C ALA A 296 8.39 -29.07 -19.03
N GLU A 297 9.38 -28.27 -19.43
CA GLU A 297 9.92 -28.25 -20.79
C GLU A 297 10.66 -29.57 -21.11
N TYR A 298 11.48 -30.06 -20.17
CA TYR A 298 12.11 -31.38 -20.29
C TYR A 298 11.09 -32.50 -20.46
N LEU A 299 10.06 -32.54 -19.61
CA LEU A 299 9.00 -33.54 -19.67
C LEU A 299 8.23 -33.48 -21.00
N LYS A 300 7.90 -32.27 -21.46
CA LYS A 300 7.21 -32.05 -22.74
C LYS A 300 8.01 -32.61 -23.92
N ASP A 301 9.32 -32.39 -23.94
CA ASP A 301 10.19 -32.91 -25.00
C ASP A 301 10.31 -34.44 -24.93
N HIS A 302 10.36 -35.00 -23.71
CA HIS A 302 10.38 -36.44 -23.51
C HIS A 302 9.10 -37.13 -24.00
N ILE A 303 7.93 -36.54 -23.72
CA ILE A 303 6.62 -37.03 -24.20
C ILE A 303 6.58 -37.02 -25.75
N LYS A 304 6.96 -35.91 -26.38
CA LYS A 304 7.00 -35.81 -27.86
C LYS A 304 7.90 -36.85 -28.51
N MET A 305 9.07 -37.11 -27.91
CA MET A 305 10.01 -38.12 -28.42
C MET A 305 9.41 -39.52 -28.34
N ARG A 306 8.66 -39.83 -27.27
CA ARG A 306 7.98 -41.11 -27.07
C ARG A 306 6.82 -41.31 -28.06
N GLU A 307 6.04 -40.26 -28.32
CA GLU A 307 4.97 -40.26 -29.33
C GLU A 307 5.52 -40.42 -30.76
N GLY A 308 6.61 -39.73 -31.10
CA GLY A 308 7.27 -39.84 -32.40
C GLY A 308 7.85 -41.24 -32.68
N GLN A 309 8.35 -41.93 -31.66
CA GLN A 309 8.83 -43.32 -31.78
C GLN A 309 7.70 -44.34 -31.93
N SER A 310 6.52 -44.08 -31.37
CA SER A 310 5.32 -44.93 -31.55
C SER A 310 4.82 -44.87 -32.99
N MET A 311 4.71 -43.67 -33.56
CA MET A 311 4.27 -43.45 -34.94
C MET A 311 5.23 -44.05 -35.99
N GLY A 312 6.54 -44.10 -35.69
CA GLY A 312 7.53 -44.72 -36.57
C GLY A 312 7.53 -46.25 -36.58
N LYS A 313 6.98 -46.90 -35.53
CA LYS A 313 6.84 -48.36 -35.45
C LYS A 313 5.56 -48.90 -36.08
N GLU A 314 4.52 -48.08 -36.20
CA GLU A 314 3.26 -48.45 -36.89
C GLU A 314 3.35 -48.24 -38.43
N ALA A 315 4.37 -47.54 -38.91
CA ALA A 315 4.59 -47.25 -40.33
C ALA A 315 5.55 -48.23 -41.05
N LEU A 316 6.00 -49.30 -40.37
CA LEU A 316 6.85 -50.39 -40.86
C LEU A 316 6.08 -51.72 -40.79
#